data_AF-A0A8T7EFE8-F1
#
_entry.id   AF-A0A8T7EFE8-F1
#
_cell.length_a   1.000
_cell.length_b   1.000
_cell.length_c   1.000
_cell.angle_alpha   90.00
_cell.angle_beta   90.00
_cell.angle_gamma   90.00
#
_symmetry.space_group_name_H-M   'P 1'
#
loop_
_entity.id
_entity.type
_entity.pdbx_description
1 polymer ?
#
loop_
_entity_poly.entity_id
_entity_poly.type
_entity_poly.pdbx_seq_one_letter_code
_entity_poly.pdbx_strand_id
1 'polypeptide(L)'
;MSKLIRLLIILILLFLAACRQTVPEAPTPTTPAVSTPTITPAATRTPASTSTIPPTPTINPTPVIPHLAVKDQVLTDEGQVTIASVLSPQPGWLVIYTLPGDELGELLGYTAVQPGSNTNLTIRIDPLAATPTLAAVLHVDQGVPGEFEFPDGADVPLMFESGVIAQTFNPQFQLSLPVITVNDQEILEDGLVHLEKVVALTPGWLIIQADAGGQPGAYLGATPLTAGANDNLTVHIPWQQGTTILHAVIYADNGRTRQLELPDIDIPFQVNGQPVVASFQVSYPPDLYVLDQPIIDGEFQVERVTSKGPGWLVVYYDDGGQPGLIIGYAALKDGVNEHVAVRVLHTAVTNPLHIRLHEDTEPGDAFDFPRVDPPIVYQGRQWLPYSFNTEPGSYIITRDQAPQETADAKQQIIIPYAIVEQPSWVAIHANANGTPGEILGVAPLRAGLNREIVVEIDPAAATETLHAALYTDNGETGVFEFPNGADSPIQRNRRVLSAPFVLLNFSEPPPPTDE
;
A
#
# COMPACT_ATOMS: atom_id res chain seq x y z
N MET A 1 -14.85 28.96 -48.35
CA MET A 1 -13.82 27.92 -48.10
C MET A 1 -14.33 27.03 -46.97
N SER A 2 -15.39 26.24 -47.15
CA SER A 2 -15.61 25.16 -48.11
C SER A 2 -14.58 24.04 -47.99
N LYS A 3 -14.99 22.98 -47.28
CA LYS A 3 -15.05 21.60 -47.79
C LYS A 3 -13.77 20.96 -48.37
N LEU A 4 -12.57 21.48 -48.08
CA LEU A 4 -11.32 20.94 -48.64
C LEU A 4 -10.45 20.11 -47.69
N ILE A 5 -10.85 19.93 -46.42
CA ILE A 5 -10.07 19.11 -45.47
C ILE A 5 -10.81 17.80 -45.10
N ARG A 6 -12.10 17.69 -45.40
CA ARG A 6 -12.86 16.41 -45.31
C ARG A 6 -12.72 15.52 -46.55
N LEU A 7 -11.89 15.91 -47.52
CA LEU A 7 -11.65 15.20 -48.78
C LEU A 7 -10.18 14.73 -48.93
N LEU A 8 -9.48 14.55 -47.81
CA LEU A 8 -8.12 14.00 -47.76
C LEU A 8 -7.99 12.89 -46.70
N ILE A 9 -9.06 12.12 -46.46
CA ILE A 9 -9.03 10.85 -45.69
C ILE A 9 -9.79 9.74 -46.44
N ILE A 10 -10.24 10.00 -47.68
CA ILE A 10 -10.89 9.03 -48.57
C ILE A 10 -10.03 8.87 -49.82
N LEU A 11 -8.76 8.47 -49.69
CA LEU A 11 -7.95 7.92 -50.79
C LEU A 11 -6.64 7.26 -50.32
N ILE A 12 -6.63 6.48 -49.24
CA ILE A 12 -5.58 5.47 -49.00
C ILE A 12 -6.29 4.20 -48.53
N LEU A 13 -7.00 3.60 -49.47
CA LEU A 13 -7.65 2.30 -49.31
C LEU A 13 -7.53 1.61 -50.66
N LEU A 14 -6.35 1.04 -50.95
CA LEU A 14 -6.19 -0.07 -51.89
C LEU A 14 -4.77 -0.65 -51.83
N PHE A 15 -4.76 -1.98 -51.62
CA PHE A 15 -3.66 -2.95 -51.73
C PHE A 15 -2.73 -3.14 -50.52
N LEU A 16 -3.17 -4.04 -49.62
CA LEU A 16 -2.37 -5.18 -49.14
C LEU A 16 -3.30 -6.15 -48.37
N ALA A 17 -3.99 -7.02 -49.12
CA ALA A 17 -4.69 -8.17 -48.57
C ALA A 17 -3.96 -9.42 -49.05
N ALA A 18 -3.24 -10.09 -48.15
CA ALA A 18 -2.59 -11.38 -48.39
C ALA A 18 -2.98 -12.36 -47.29
N CYS A 19 -3.74 -13.38 -47.72
CA CYS A 19 -3.79 -14.78 -47.26
C CYS A 19 -3.83 -15.08 -45.75
N ARG A 20 -5.04 -15.26 -45.21
CA ARG A 20 -5.32 -16.17 -44.08
C ARG A 20 -5.66 -17.56 -44.64
N GLN A 21 -4.92 -18.59 -44.23
CA GLN A 21 -5.33 -19.99 -44.39
C GLN A 21 -6.15 -20.38 -43.15
N THR A 22 -7.44 -20.66 -43.35
CA THR A 22 -8.33 -21.26 -42.36
C THR A 22 -8.29 -22.78 -42.50
N VAL A 23 -7.87 -23.46 -41.44
CA VAL A 23 -7.95 -24.92 -41.30
C VAL A 23 -9.39 -25.29 -40.90
N PRO A 24 -10.05 -26.29 -41.53
CA PRO A 24 -11.39 -26.71 -41.14
C PRO A 24 -11.37 -27.61 -39.91
N GLU A 25 -12.27 -27.30 -38.97
CA GLU A 25 -12.57 -28.07 -37.76
C GLU A 25 -13.34 -29.35 -38.13
N ALA A 26 -12.91 -30.49 -37.59
CA ALA A 26 -13.51 -31.80 -37.81
C ALA A 26 -14.72 -32.03 -36.89
N PRO A 27 -15.80 -32.67 -37.35
CA PRO A 27 -17.01 -32.85 -36.56
C PRO A 27 -16.86 -33.94 -35.49
N THR A 28 -17.33 -33.61 -34.29
CA THR A 28 -17.51 -34.49 -33.12
C THR A 28 -18.47 -35.65 -33.46
N PRO A 29 -18.10 -36.92 -33.20
CA PRO A 29 -19.01 -38.04 -33.40
C PRO A 29 -20.00 -38.17 -32.22
N THR A 30 -21.28 -37.95 -32.52
CA THR A 30 -22.44 -38.27 -31.69
C THR A 30 -22.51 -39.77 -31.44
N THR A 31 -22.42 -40.19 -30.17
CA THR A 31 -22.66 -41.60 -29.79
C THR A 31 -24.17 -41.83 -29.65
N PRO A 32 -24.76 -42.83 -30.34
CA PRO A 32 -26.17 -43.15 -30.20
C PRO A 32 -26.45 -43.91 -28.90
N ALA A 33 -27.56 -43.55 -28.25
CA ALA A 33 -28.16 -44.28 -27.15
C ALA A 33 -28.53 -45.71 -27.59
N VAL A 34 -27.99 -46.71 -26.89
CA VAL A 34 -28.40 -48.11 -27.02
C VAL A 34 -29.27 -48.48 -25.83
N SER A 35 -30.49 -48.88 -26.15
CA SER A 35 -31.56 -49.32 -25.27
C SER A 35 -31.20 -50.64 -24.58
N THR A 36 -31.42 -50.69 -23.26
CA THR A 36 -31.43 -51.92 -22.46
C THR A 36 -32.71 -52.72 -22.72
N PRO A 37 -32.64 -53.99 -23.17
CA PRO A 37 -33.80 -54.88 -23.13
C PRO A 37 -33.93 -55.55 -21.76
N THR A 38 -35.13 -55.46 -21.20
CA THR A 38 -35.62 -56.26 -20.08
C THR A 38 -35.71 -57.73 -20.49
N ILE A 39 -35.11 -58.64 -19.71
CA ILE A 39 -35.35 -60.08 -19.81
C ILE A 39 -35.66 -60.67 -18.42
N THR A 40 -36.86 -61.24 -18.33
CA THR A 40 -37.47 -61.98 -17.22
C THR A 40 -36.82 -63.37 -17.04
N PRO A 41 -36.78 -63.95 -15.83
CA PRO A 41 -35.91 -65.10 -15.51
C PRO A 41 -36.54 -66.45 -15.88
N ALA A 42 -35.70 -67.43 -16.28
CA ALA A 42 -36.14 -68.82 -16.34
C ALA A 42 -34.99 -69.85 -16.18
N ALA A 43 -35.25 -70.78 -15.26
CA ALA A 43 -34.81 -72.17 -15.17
C ALA A 43 -33.34 -72.50 -14.81
N THR A 44 -33.16 -72.71 -13.52
CA THR A 44 -32.32 -73.71 -12.84
C THR A 44 -31.96 -74.93 -13.68
N ARG A 45 -30.65 -75.19 -13.83
CA ARG A 45 -30.12 -76.54 -14.02
C ARG A 45 -29.15 -76.86 -12.88
N THR A 46 -29.47 -77.92 -12.17
CA THR A 46 -28.70 -78.54 -11.09
C THR A 46 -27.30 -78.95 -11.58
N PRO A 47 -26.21 -78.56 -10.88
CA PRO A 47 -24.88 -79.04 -11.20
C PRO A 47 -24.65 -80.48 -10.70
N ALA A 48 -24.00 -81.29 -11.53
CA ALA A 48 -23.45 -82.60 -11.15
C ALA A 48 -22.16 -82.40 -10.35
N SER A 49 -21.98 -83.24 -9.33
CA SER A 49 -20.85 -83.22 -8.39
C SER A 49 -19.56 -83.86 -8.95
N THR A 50 -18.49 -83.72 -8.15
CA THR A 50 -17.13 -84.35 -8.17
C THR A 50 -16.06 -83.61 -9.01
N SER A 51 -14.87 -83.23 -8.52
CA SER A 51 -14.07 -83.68 -7.36
C SER A 51 -13.20 -82.56 -6.77
N THR A 52 -12.99 -82.59 -5.46
CA THR A 52 -12.14 -81.68 -4.67
C THR A 52 -10.65 -81.90 -4.95
N ILE A 53 -9.95 -80.86 -5.41
CA ILE A 53 -8.48 -80.76 -5.38
C ILE A 53 -8.08 -80.22 -3.99
N PRO A 54 -7.04 -80.75 -3.31
CA PRO A 54 -6.61 -80.24 -2.01
C PRO A 54 -6.17 -78.77 -2.09
N PRO A 55 -6.34 -77.96 -1.02
CA PRO A 55 -5.95 -76.57 -1.03
C PRO A 55 -4.43 -76.42 -1.20
N THR A 56 -4.04 -75.59 -2.17
CA THR A 56 -2.70 -74.99 -2.28
C THR A 56 -2.32 -74.37 -0.94
N PRO A 57 -1.08 -74.55 -0.44
CA PRO A 57 -0.64 -73.90 0.80
C PRO A 57 -0.77 -72.39 0.65
N THR A 58 -1.43 -71.77 1.64
CA THR A 58 -1.48 -70.33 1.84
C THR A 58 -0.05 -69.81 1.90
N ILE A 59 0.36 -69.05 0.88
CA ILE A 59 1.61 -68.30 0.91
C ILE A 59 1.42 -67.27 2.03
N ASN A 60 2.19 -67.41 3.12
CA ASN A 60 2.24 -66.39 4.16
C ASN A 60 2.80 -65.12 3.48
N PRO A 61 2.06 -64.01 3.38
CA PRO A 61 2.59 -62.80 2.74
C PRO A 61 3.82 -62.38 3.53
N THR A 62 4.95 -62.21 2.84
CA THR A 62 6.14 -61.60 3.44
C THR A 62 5.70 -60.25 4.03
N PRO A 63 5.95 -59.99 5.33
CA PRO A 63 5.57 -58.71 5.92
C PRO A 63 6.26 -57.57 5.17
N VAL A 64 5.48 -56.62 4.66
CA VAL A 64 5.98 -55.41 4.01
C VAL A 64 6.52 -54.51 5.12
N ILE A 65 7.84 -54.39 5.21
CA ILE A 65 8.50 -53.48 6.16
C ILE A 65 8.44 -52.08 5.54
N PRO A 66 7.74 -51.11 6.15
CA PRO A 66 7.70 -49.76 5.63
C PRO A 66 9.08 -49.14 5.64
N HIS A 67 9.35 -48.32 4.63
CA HIS A 67 10.64 -47.68 4.44
C HIS A 67 10.46 -46.32 3.79
N LEU A 68 11.30 -45.37 4.19
CA LEU A 68 11.38 -44.03 3.64
C LEU A 68 12.85 -43.71 3.37
N ALA A 69 13.16 -43.29 2.14
CA ALA A 69 14.47 -42.79 1.75
C ALA A 69 14.35 -41.41 1.10
N VAL A 70 14.97 -40.42 1.73
CA VAL A 70 15.23 -39.08 1.22
C VAL A 70 16.74 -38.80 1.35
N LYS A 71 17.27 -37.96 0.47
CA LYS A 71 18.66 -37.49 0.51
C LYS A 71 18.69 -35.99 0.70
N ASP A 72 19.82 -35.50 1.21
CA ASP A 72 20.18 -34.09 1.10
C ASP A 72 20.13 -33.69 -0.38
N GLN A 73 19.55 -32.52 -0.62
CA GLN A 73 19.25 -32.05 -1.97
C GLN A 73 19.24 -30.53 -2.01
N VAL A 74 19.41 -29.97 -3.20
CA VAL A 74 19.25 -28.53 -3.40
C VAL A 74 17.78 -28.17 -3.29
N LEU A 75 17.48 -27.11 -2.54
CA LEU A 75 16.16 -26.50 -2.50
C LEU A 75 16.24 -25.12 -3.16
N THR A 76 15.55 -24.98 -4.29
CA THR A 76 15.48 -23.77 -5.11
C THR A 76 14.15 -23.04 -4.87
N ASP A 77 13.95 -21.91 -5.55
CA ASP A 77 12.74 -21.08 -5.47
C ASP A 77 11.46 -21.84 -5.85
N GLU A 78 11.56 -22.93 -6.62
CA GLU A 78 10.42 -23.79 -6.97
C GLU A 78 9.88 -24.60 -5.78
N GLY A 79 10.65 -24.74 -4.71
CA GLY A 79 10.24 -25.42 -3.48
C GLY A 79 10.02 -26.93 -3.65
N GLN A 80 10.62 -27.56 -4.66
CA GLN A 80 10.40 -28.98 -4.95
C GLN A 80 11.33 -29.87 -4.12
N VAL A 81 10.76 -30.68 -3.24
CA VAL A 81 11.45 -31.75 -2.51
C VAL A 81 11.20 -33.08 -3.19
N THR A 82 12.26 -33.83 -3.50
CA THR A 82 12.19 -35.16 -4.08
C THR A 82 12.50 -36.24 -3.05
N ILE A 83 11.68 -37.28 -3.04
CA ILE A 83 11.77 -38.42 -2.13
C ILE A 83 12.10 -39.65 -2.97
N ALA A 84 13.25 -40.25 -2.69
CA ALA A 84 13.82 -41.30 -3.53
C ALA A 84 12.93 -42.53 -3.54
N SER A 85 12.48 -43.00 -2.37
CA SER A 85 11.52 -44.08 -2.27
C SER A 85 10.72 -44.09 -0.98
N VAL A 86 9.48 -44.55 -1.09
CA VAL A 86 8.58 -44.89 0.03
C VAL A 86 7.99 -46.27 -0.23
N LEU A 87 8.15 -47.18 0.72
CA LEU A 87 7.43 -48.44 0.75
C LEU A 87 6.36 -48.33 1.84
N SER A 88 5.09 -48.32 1.44
CA SER A 88 3.97 -48.24 2.37
C SER A 88 3.16 -49.54 2.38
N PRO A 89 2.78 -50.11 3.53
CA PRO A 89 1.93 -51.30 3.58
C PRO A 89 0.47 -51.01 3.22
N GLN A 90 0.04 -49.73 3.30
CA GLN A 90 -1.34 -49.29 3.12
C GLN A 90 -1.39 -47.86 2.53
N PRO A 91 -2.57 -47.35 2.14
CA PRO A 91 -2.69 -45.97 1.68
C PRO A 91 -2.25 -44.99 2.78
N GLY A 92 -1.65 -43.88 2.37
CA GLY A 92 -1.14 -42.90 3.33
C GLY A 92 -0.64 -41.63 2.67
N TRP A 93 0.06 -40.84 3.47
CA TRP A 93 0.56 -39.53 3.09
C TRP A 93 2.03 -39.43 3.43
N LEU A 94 2.84 -38.86 2.55
CA LEU A 94 4.18 -38.43 2.89
C LEU A 94 4.14 -36.95 3.19
N VAL A 95 4.59 -36.57 4.38
CA VAL A 95 4.49 -35.21 4.90
C VAL A 95 5.90 -34.68 5.19
N ILE A 96 6.17 -33.42 4.83
CA ILE A 96 7.41 -32.72 5.15
C ILE A 96 7.14 -31.74 6.29
N TYR A 97 7.99 -31.78 7.30
CA TYR A 97 7.95 -30.90 8.46
C TYR A 97 9.23 -30.07 8.58
N THR A 98 9.11 -28.89 9.17
CA THR A 98 10.24 -28.20 9.79
C THR A 98 10.78 -29.00 10.96
N LEU A 99 12.07 -28.80 11.29
CA LEU A 99 12.73 -29.47 12.39
C LEU A 99 13.58 -28.48 13.23
N PRO A 100 12.97 -27.51 13.93
CA PRO A 100 13.69 -26.59 14.79
C PRO A 100 14.31 -27.32 15.99
N GLY A 101 15.64 -27.31 16.10
CA GLY A 101 16.33 -27.87 17.28
C GLY A 101 16.08 -29.36 17.53
N ASP A 102 15.93 -30.16 16.46
CA ASP A 102 15.60 -31.60 16.46
C ASP A 102 14.17 -31.97 16.89
N GLU A 103 13.29 -30.99 17.12
CA GLU A 103 11.87 -31.23 17.38
C GLU A 103 11.05 -31.11 16.10
N LEU A 104 10.03 -31.95 15.95
CA LEU A 104 9.12 -31.89 14.81
C LEU A 104 8.25 -30.63 14.90
N GLY A 105 8.38 -29.75 13.92
CA GLY A 105 7.69 -28.45 13.88
C GLY A 105 6.49 -28.43 12.94
N GLU A 106 6.32 -27.32 12.24
CA GLU A 106 5.25 -27.05 11.28
C GLU A 106 5.28 -27.97 10.06
N LEU A 107 4.08 -28.31 9.55
CA LEU A 107 3.88 -29.02 8.29
C LEU A 107 4.09 -28.07 7.11
N LEU A 108 4.98 -28.44 6.18
CA LEU A 108 5.34 -27.63 4.99
C LEU A 108 4.65 -28.08 3.71
N GLY A 109 4.30 -29.37 3.60
CA GLY A 109 3.66 -29.92 2.42
C GLY A 109 3.52 -31.44 2.50
N TYR A 110 2.64 -32.00 1.68
CA TYR A 110 2.36 -33.43 1.68
C TYR A 110 2.00 -33.96 0.28
N THR A 111 2.07 -35.27 0.10
CA THR A 111 1.61 -35.95 -1.11
C THR A 111 1.08 -37.35 -0.79
N ALA A 112 0.14 -37.84 -1.60
CA ALA A 112 -0.45 -39.16 -1.42
C ALA A 112 0.57 -40.27 -1.72
N VAL A 113 0.53 -41.36 -0.95
CA VAL A 113 1.35 -42.54 -1.07
C VAL A 113 0.46 -43.76 -1.24
N GLN A 114 0.66 -44.51 -2.32
CA GLN A 114 -0.09 -45.74 -2.56
C GLN A 114 0.54 -46.93 -1.81
N PRO A 115 -0.23 -47.99 -1.49
CA PRO A 115 0.34 -49.24 -0.99
C PRO A 115 1.41 -49.79 -1.96
N GLY A 116 2.49 -50.33 -1.42
CA GLY A 116 3.64 -50.82 -2.16
C GLY A 116 4.73 -49.76 -2.35
N SER A 117 5.52 -49.91 -3.41
CA SER A 117 6.69 -49.09 -3.69
C SER A 117 6.31 -47.83 -4.47
N ASN A 118 6.68 -46.68 -3.95
CA ASN A 118 6.57 -45.36 -4.57
C ASN A 118 7.99 -44.81 -4.72
N THR A 119 8.33 -44.23 -5.87
CA THR A 119 9.69 -43.73 -6.14
C THR A 119 9.62 -42.37 -6.82
N ASN A 120 10.61 -41.52 -6.54
CA ASN A 120 10.70 -40.16 -7.09
C ASN A 120 9.42 -39.34 -6.83
N LEU A 121 8.87 -39.46 -5.63
CA LEU A 121 7.74 -38.62 -5.22
C LEU A 121 8.24 -37.18 -5.11
N THR A 122 7.44 -36.23 -5.57
CA THR A 122 7.75 -34.81 -5.45
C THR A 122 6.70 -34.14 -4.56
N ILE A 123 7.17 -33.30 -3.66
CA ILE A 123 6.35 -32.52 -2.73
C ILE A 123 6.76 -31.07 -2.93
N ARG A 124 5.78 -30.18 -3.12
CA ARG A 124 6.03 -28.74 -3.17
C ARG A 124 5.86 -28.19 -1.77
N ILE A 125 6.85 -27.42 -1.31
CA ILE A 125 6.85 -26.70 -0.03
C ILE A 125 7.10 -25.21 -0.30
N ASP A 126 6.81 -24.36 0.68
CA ASP A 126 7.38 -23.01 0.71
C ASP A 126 8.85 -23.09 1.15
N PRO A 127 9.82 -22.77 0.26
CA PRO A 127 11.23 -22.87 0.61
C PRO A 127 11.67 -21.83 1.66
N LEU A 128 10.94 -20.73 1.84
CA LEU A 128 11.26 -19.71 2.86
C LEU A 128 10.85 -20.16 4.27
N ALA A 129 9.84 -21.03 4.38
CA ALA A 129 9.42 -21.63 5.65
C ALA A 129 10.30 -22.81 6.10
N ALA A 130 11.23 -23.28 5.26
CA ALA A 130 12.05 -24.45 5.56
C ALA A 130 13.18 -24.17 6.56
N THR A 131 13.38 -25.08 7.50
CA THR A 131 14.50 -25.07 8.45
C THR A 131 15.77 -25.71 7.85
N PRO A 132 16.97 -25.48 8.43
CA PRO A 132 18.22 -26.10 7.97
C PRO A 132 18.20 -27.63 7.90
N THR A 133 17.35 -28.26 8.71
CA THR A 133 17.02 -29.69 8.66
C THR A 133 15.52 -29.82 8.53
N LEU A 134 15.05 -30.71 7.66
CA LEU A 134 13.63 -31.06 7.49
C LEU A 134 13.41 -32.52 7.85
N ALA A 135 12.18 -32.87 8.22
CA ALA A 135 11.77 -34.26 8.44
C ALA A 135 10.72 -34.69 7.42
N ALA A 136 10.97 -35.79 6.72
CA ALA A 136 9.95 -36.49 5.97
C ALA A 136 9.34 -37.57 6.87
N VAL A 137 8.02 -37.62 6.97
CA VAL A 137 7.27 -38.55 7.83
C VAL A 137 6.17 -39.22 7.02
N LEU A 138 6.11 -40.55 7.07
CA LEU A 138 5.02 -41.30 6.48
C LEU A 138 3.85 -41.34 7.47
N HIS A 139 2.68 -40.92 7.02
CA HIS A 139 1.39 -40.96 7.71
C HIS A 139 0.50 -42.04 7.10
N VAL A 140 -0.48 -42.50 7.89
CA VAL A 140 -1.56 -43.38 7.43
C VAL A 140 -2.77 -42.54 7.09
N ASP A 141 -3.41 -42.87 5.97
CA ASP A 141 -4.73 -42.37 5.59
C ASP A 141 -5.79 -43.10 6.46
N GLN A 142 -6.32 -42.39 7.44
CA GLN A 142 -7.37 -42.85 8.33
C GLN A 142 -8.49 -41.81 8.36
N GLY A 143 -9.73 -42.26 8.23
CA GLY A 143 -10.87 -41.34 8.16
C GLY A 143 -11.50 -41.42 6.79
N VAL A 144 -11.51 -40.31 6.06
CA VAL A 144 -12.07 -40.23 4.71
C VAL A 144 -11.00 -40.62 3.69
N PRO A 145 -11.16 -41.76 2.98
CA PRO A 145 -10.12 -42.25 2.08
C PRO A 145 -9.72 -41.22 1.02
N GLY A 146 -8.43 -40.90 0.96
CA GLY A 146 -7.86 -39.95 0.01
C GLY A 146 -8.01 -38.48 0.39
N GLU A 147 -8.49 -38.15 1.59
CA GLU A 147 -8.43 -36.80 2.15
C GLU A 147 -7.31 -36.72 3.19
N PHE A 148 -6.60 -35.59 3.24
CA PHE A 148 -5.54 -35.39 4.24
C PHE A 148 -6.12 -34.66 5.45
N GLU A 149 -6.10 -35.31 6.61
CA GLU A 149 -6.89 -34.97 7.79
C GLU A 149 -5.99 -34.76 9.03
N PHE A 150 -4.79 -34.19 8.89
CA PHE A 150 -3.87 -33.90 10.01
C PHE A 150 -3.59 -32.39 10.08
N PRO A 151 -3.46 -31.78 11.29
CA PRO A 151 -3.40 -32.39 12.62
C PRO A 151 -4.74 -32.63 13.32
N ASP A 152 -5.84 -32.06 12.83
CA ASP A 152 -7.11 -31.99 13.56
C ASP A 152 -8.09 -33.14 13.27
N GLY A 153 -7.71 -34.11 12.43
CA GLY A 153 -8.53 -35.25 12.02
C GLY A 153 -7.89 -36.60 12.34
N ALA A 154 -8.23 -37.61 11.54
CA ALA A 154 -7.94 -39.01 11.86
C ALA A 154 -6.58 -39.50 11.34
N ASP A 155 -5.99 -38.83 10.35
CA ASP A 155 -4.66 -39.15 9.85
C ASP A 155 -3.60 -39.02 10.95
N VAL A 156 -2.67 -39.98 11.02
CA VAL A 156 -1.60 -39.99 12.03
C VAL A 156 -0.30 -40.54 11.46
N PRO A 157 0.87 -40.18 12.03
CA PRO A 157 2.15 -40.78 11.64
C PRO A 157 2.10 -42.32 11.68
N LEU A 158 2.62 -42.97 10.64
CA LEU A 158 2.69 -44.43 10.55
C LEU A 158 3.69 -44.94 11.59
N MET A 159 3.15 -45.69 12.55
CA MET A 159 3.92 -46.43 13.54
C MET A 159 4.30 -47.79 12.98
N PHE A 160 5.59 -48.12 13.03
CA PHE A 160 6.09 -49.46 12.75
C PHE A 160 6.99 -49.90 13.90
N GLU A 161 6.73 -51.11 14.42
CA GLU A 161 7.28 -51.60 15.69
C GLU A 161 7.04 -50.60 16.84
N SER A 162 8.02 -49.78 17.18
CA SER A 162 7.97 -48.80 18.28
C SER A 162 8.32 -47.36 17.86
N GLY A 163 8.48 -47.11 16.55
CA GLY A 163 8.88 -45.82 16.02
C GLY A 163 8.00 -45.32 14.89
N VAL A 164 8.03 -44.01 14.68
CA VAL A 164 7.47 -43.37 13.49
C VAL A 164 8.40 -43.64 12.31
N ILE A 165 7.83 -43.92 11.13
CA ILE A 165 8.59 -43.99 9.89
C ILE A 165 8.91 -42.57 9.42
N ALA A 166 10.10 -42.10 9.79
CA ALA A 166 10.59 -40.77 9.45
C ALA A 166 12.07 -40.81 9.03
N GLN A 167 12.47 -39.82 8.24
CA GLN A 167 13.87 -39.57 7.94
C GLN A 167 14.11 -38.06 7.82
N THR A 168 15.19 -37.58 8.43
CA THR A 168 15.64 -36.20 8.31
C THR A 168 16.58 -36.02 7.11
N PHE A 169 16.60 -34.82 6.55
CA PHE A 169 17.53 -34.43 5.49
C PHE A 169 17.84 -32.93 5.58
N ASN A 170 18.98 -32.52 5.04
CA ASN A 170 19.46 -31.15 5.05
C ASN A 170 19.36 -30.55 3.63
N PRO A 171 18.38 -29.67 3.36
CA PRO A 171 18.34 -28.95 2.10
C PRO A 171 19.54 -28.00 1.95
N GLN A 172 20.11 -27.94 0.75
CA GLN A 172 21.08 -26.94 0.35
C GLN A 172 20.33 -25.78 -0.32
N PHE A 173 20.11 -24.70 0.42
CA PHE A 173 19.35 -23.55 -0.05
C PHE A 173 20.07 -22.83 -1.20
N GLN A 174 19.38 -22.67 -2.33
CA GLN A 174 19.77 -21.83 -3.45
C GLN A 174 18.58 -20.94 -3.82
N LEU A 175 18.22 -20.06 -2.89
CA LEU A 175 17.08 -19.16 -3.03
C LEU A 175 17.51 -17.81 -3.58
N SER A 176 16.72 -17.27 -4.50
CA SER A 176 16.80 -15.88 -4.91
C SER A 176 16.04 -15.05 -3.90
N LEU A 177 16.73 -14.17 -3.17
CA LEU A 177 16.08 -13.26 -2.23
C LEU A 177 15.97 -11.85 -2.83
N PRO A 178 14.85 -11.15 -2.60
CA PRO A 178 14.74 -9.74 -2.94
C PRO A 178 15.71 -8.94 -2.07
N VAL A 179 16.35 -7.95 -2.69
CA VAL A 179 17.35 -7.10 -2.04
C VAL A 179 17.15 -5.67 -2.49
N ILE A 180 17.31 -4.73 -1.57
CA ILE A 180 17.41 -3.30 -1.86
C ILE A 180 18.74 -2.81 -1.30
N THR A 181 19.54 -2.15 -2.13
CA THR A 181 20.79 -1.49 -1.74
C THR A 181 20.67 -0.01 -2.06
N VAL A 182 20.64 0.80 -1.01
CA VAL A 182 20.53 2.26 -1.06
C VAL A 182 21.37 2.84 0.08
N ASN A 183 22.01 3.98 -0.16
CA ASN A 183 22.77 4.71 0.84
C ASN A 183 22.03 5.98 1.26
N ASP A 184 22.44 6.52 2.41
CA ASP A 184 22.09 7.88 2.81
C ASP A 184 22.58 8.88 1.74
N GLN A 185 21.77 9.90 1.43
CA GLN A 185 22.05 10.80 0.31
C GLN A 185 21.42 12.19 0.47
N GLU A 186 22.05 13.19 -0.16
CA GLU A 186 21.45 14.52 -0.35
C GLU A 186 20.54 14.46 -1.58
N ILE A 187 19.26 14.76 -1.39
CA ILE A 187 18.30 14.93 -2.48
C ILE A 187 18.38 16.38 -2.95
N LEU A 188 18.51 16.60 -4.26
CA LEU A 188 18.61 17.92 -4.84
C LEU A 188 17.22 18.46 -5.21
N GLU A 189 17.18 19.67 -5.77
CA GLU A 189 15.92 20.32 -6.19
C GLU A 189 15.16 19.51 -7.27
N ASP A 190 15.84 18.58 -7.95
CA ASP A 190 15.25 17.66 -8.93
C ASP A 190 14.51 16.47 -8.30
N GLY A 191 14.58 16.30 -6.99
CA GLY A 191 13.86 15.25 -6.27
C GLY A 191 14.27 13.83 -6.63
N LEU A 192 15.47 13.59 -7.14
CA LEU A 192 15.91 12.25 -7.52
C LEU A 192 16.51 11.48 -6.34
N VAL A 193 15.95 10.31 -6.05
CA VAL A 193 16.51 9.29 -5.15
C VAL A 193 17.28 8.27 -5.98
N HIS A 194 18.54 8.03 -5.65
CA HIS A 194 19.39 7.04 -6.30
C HIS A 194 19.47 5.74 -5.48
N LEU A 195 19.33 4.60 -6.16
CA LEU A 195 19.53 3.28 -5.57
C LEU A 195 20.60 2.53 -6.34
N GLU A 196 21.51 1.88 -5.62
CA GLU A 196 22.60 1.13 -6.23
C GLU A 196 22.09 -0.12 -6.91
N LYS A 197 21.24 -0.89 -6.22
CA LYS A 197 20.74 -2.17 -6.70
C LYS A 197 19.41 -2.55 -6.07
N VAL A 198 18.53 -3.12 -6.90
CA VAL A 198 17.30 -3.78 -6.46
C VAL A 198 17.17 -5.13 -7.15
N VAL A 199 16.99 -6.20 -6.38
CA VAL A 199 16.68 -7.54 -6.90
C VAL A 199 15.20 -7.81 -6.69
N ALA A 200 14.45 -8.00 -7.77
CA ALA A 200 13.04 -8.38 -7.73
C ALA A 200 12.88 -9.83 -8.24
N LEU A 201 12.09 -10.65 -7.56
CA LEU A 201 11.84 -12.05 -7.98
C LEU A 201 10.88 -12.15 -9.17
N THR A 202 9.96 -11.19 -9.29
CA THR A 202 9.02 -11.03 -10.41
C THR A 202 9.03 -9.56 -10.86
N PRO A 203 8.46 -9.21 -12.03
CA PRO A 203 8.23 -7.82 -12.39
C PRO A 203 7.40 -7.10 -11.32
N GLY A 204 7.65 -5.81 -11.13
CA GLY A 204 7.06 -5.08 -10.02
C GLY A 204 7.41 -3.61 -10.02
N TRP A 205 7.34 -3.01 -8.84
CA TRP A 205 7.61 -1.60 -8.58
C TRP A 205 8.56 -1.45 -7.41
N LEU A 206 9.50 -0.52 -7.52
CA LEU A 206 10.19 0.04 -6.36
C LEU A 206 9.45 1.31 -5.98
N ILE A 207 9.01 1.40 -4.74
CA ILE A 207 8.29 2.55 -4.19
C ILE A 207 9.13 3.21 -3.10
N ILE A 208 9.22 4.54 -3.16
CA ILE A 208 9.79 5.37 -2.11
C ILE A 208 8.64 5.98 -1.31
N GLN A 209 8.70 5.80 0.01
CA GLN A 209 7.70 6.26 0.96
C GLN A 209 8.35 7.12 2.04
N ALA A 210 7.59 8.08 2.55
CA ALA A 210 7.95 8.83 3.75
C ALA A 210 7.96 7.90 4.97
N ASP A 211 8.67 8.30 6.02
CA ASP A 211 8.65 7.64 7.32
C ASP A 211 7.38 7.99 8.09
N ALA A 212 6.73 6.96 8.62
CA ALA A 212 5.62 7.06 9.54
C ALA A 212 5.98 6.32 10.83
N GLY A 213 6.81 6.93 11.67
CA GLY A 213 7.18 6.39 12.98
C GLY A 213 8.10 5.16 12.88
N GLY A 214 9.06 5.19 11.96
CA GLY A 214 9.99 4.10 11.70
C GLY A 214 9.47 3.05 10.70
N GLN A 215 8.30 3.26 10.10
CA GLN A 215 7.68 2.37 9.12
C GLN A 215 7.41 3.09 7.79
N PRO A 216 7.28 2.36 6.67
CA PRO A 216 6.84 2.93 5.41
C PRO A 216 5.46 3.60 5.56
N GLY A 217 5.38 4.88 5.17
CA GLY A 217 4.19 5.72 5.28
C GLY A 217 3.70 6.20 3.92
N ALA A 218 3.53 7.53 3.80
CA ALA A 218 2.97 8.16 2.60
C ALA A 218 3.79 7.84 1.34
N TYR A 219 3.10 7.52 0.24
CA TYR A 219 3.70 7.35 -1.08
C TYR A 219 4.33 8.65 -1.58
N LEU A 220 5.59 8.59 -2.03
CA LEU A 220 6.28 9.74 -2.63
C LEU A 220 6.56 9.52 -4.12
N GLY A 221 6.96 8.32 -4.53
CA GLY A 221 7.26 8.03 -5.93
C GLY A 221 7.54 6.56 -6.18
N ALA A 222 7.53 6.16 -7.43
CA ALA A 222 7.82 4.79 -7.83
C ALA A 222 8.54 4.71 -9.18
N THR A 223 9.26 3.61 -9.40
CA THR A 223 9.80 3.22 -10.71
C THR A 223 9.51 1.75 -10.97
N PRO A 224 9.22 1.34 -12.22
CA PRO A 224 9.01 -0.07 -12.53
C PRO A 224 10.32 -0.87 -12.41
N LEU A 225 10.19 -2.14 -12.04
CA LEU A 225 11.27 -3.13 -11.93
C LEU A 225 11.05 -4.26 -12.92
N THR A 226 12.15 -4.77 -13.48
CA THR A 226 12.18 -6.07 -14.13
C THR A 226 12.54 -7.16 -13.13
N ALA A 227 12.13 -8.40 -13.38
CA ALA A 227 12.59 -9.55 -12.60
C ALA A 227 14.12 -9.71 -12.74
N GLY A 228 14.78 -10.07 -11.65
CA GLY A 228 16.23 -10.11 -11.53
C GLY A 228 16.81 -8.81 -10.94
N ALA A 229 18.08 -8.56 -11.26
CA ALA A 229 18.82 -7.39 -10.79
C ALA A 229 18.50 -6.14 -11.63
N ASN A 230 18.27 -5.03 -10.93
CA ASN A 230 18.07 -3.69 -11.48
C ASN A 230 19.11 -2.78 -10.82
N ASP A 231 20.09 -2.30 -11.59
CA ASP A 231 21.21 -1.49 -11.08
C ASP A 231 21.03 -0.01 -11.44
N ASN A 232 21.55 0.89 -10.59
CA ASN A 232 21.56 2.35 -10.80
C ASN A 232 20.17 2.95 -11.08
N LEU A 233 19.20 2.59 -10.24
CA LEU A 233 17.83 3.11 -10.37
C LEU A 233 17.72 4.53 -9.84
N THR A 234 16.77 5.26 -10.42
CA THR A 234 16.37 6.60 -9.96
C THR A 234 14.86 6.65 -9.75
N VAL A 235 14.43 7.22 -8.63
CA VAL A 235 13.01 7.51 -8.36
C VAL A 235 12.85 9.00 -8.15
N HIS A 236 11.97 9.63 -8.92
CA HIS A 236 11.60 11.02 -8.71
C HIS A 236 10.54 11.12 -7.62
N ILE A 237 10.78 11.95 -6.61
CA ILE A 237 9.88 12.21 -5.50
C ILE A 237 9.55 13.72 -5.39
N PRO A 238 8.35 14.09 -4.89
CA PRO A 238 8.09 15.45 -4.44
C PRO A 238 8.83 15.68 -3.12
N TRP A 239 10.11 16.03 -3.20
CA TRP A 239 11.00 16.09 -2.03
C TRP A 239 10.52 17.04 -0.94
N GLN A 240 9.74 18.08 -1.27
CA GLN A 240 9.10 18.98 -0.31
C GLN A 240 8.05 18.29 0.58
N GLN A 241 7.66 17.06 0.27
CA GLN A 241 6.72 16.24 1.06
C GLN A 241 7.45 15.11 1.80
N GLY A 242 8.73 14.88 1.52
CA GLY A 242 9.49 13.78 2.11
C GLY A 242 9.91 14.03 3.56
N THR A 243 10.18 12.96 4.29
CA THR A 243 10.75 12.97 5.65
C THR A 243 12.27 12.78 5.59
N THR A 244 12.98 13.04 6.69
CA THR A 244 14.46 12.87 6.74
C THR A 244 14.90 11.41 6.76
N ILE A 245 13.98 10.48 7.01
CA ILE A 245 14.15 9.04 6.76
C ILE A 245 13.16 8.67 5.66
N LEU A 246 13.61 7.96 4.64
CA LEU A 246 12.74 7.40 3.60
C LEU A 246 12.83 5.88 3.62
N HIS A 247 11.77 5.24 3.14
CA HIS A 247 11.68 3.79 2.98
C HIS A 247 11.55 3.42 1.52
N ALA A 248 12.41 2.51 1.06
CA ALA A 248 12.29 1.86 -0.23
C ALA A 248 11.66 0.48 -0.03
N VAL A 249 10.60 0.18 -0.78
CA VAL A 249 9.85 -1.08 -0.70
C VAL A 249 9.62 -1.64 -2.10
N ILE A 250 9.80 -2.95 -2.26
CA ILE A 250 9.54 -3.65 -3.53
C ILE A 250 8.10 -4.20 -3.50
N TYR A 251 7.32 -3.93 -4.53
CA TYR A 251 5.95 -4.41 -4.73
C TYR A 251 5.85 -5.29 -5.98
N ALA A 252 5.07 -6.37 -5.91
CA ALA A 252 4.78 -7.23 -7.06
C ALA A 252 3.67 -6.63 -7.93
N ASP A 253 3.82 -6.71 -9.25
CA ASP A 253 2.80 -6.31 -10.23
C ASP A 253 1.86 -7.51 -10.46
N ASN A 254 0.83 -7.63 -9.61
CA ASN A 254 -0.08 -8.79 -9.59
C ASN A 254 -1.38 -8.55 -10.38
N GLY A 255 -1.65 -7.29 -10.75
CA GLY A 255 -2.85 -6.91 -11.45
C GLY A 255 -2.62 -6.67 -12.94
N ARG A 256 -2.96 -5.48 -13.38
CA ARG A 256 -2.79 -5.07 -14.77
C ARG A 256 -1.32 -4.75 -15.00
N THR A 257 -0.69 -5.55 -15.85
CA THR A 257 0.74 -5.39 -16.20
C THR A 257 1.14 -3.93 -16.43
N ARG A 258 2.13 -3.47 -15.65
CA ARG A 258 2.68 -2.12 -15.63
C ARG A 258 1.69 -1.03 -15.22
N GLN A 259 0.70 -1.36 -14.41
CA GLN A 259 -0.16 -0.41 -13.74
C GLN A 259 0.03 -0.58 -12.24
N LEU A 260 0.43 0.48 -11.54
CA LEU A 260 0.56 0.44 -10.09
C LEU A 260 -0.85 0.48 -9.45
N GLU A 261 -1.19 -0.56 -8.69
CA GLU A 261 -2.52 -0.81 -8.13
C GLU A 261 -2.44 -1.07 -6.61
N LEU A 262 -2.24 0.00 -5.83
CA LEU A 262 -2.20 -0.05 -4.36
C LEU A 262 -3.60 0.12 -3.73
N PRO A 263 -3.84 -0.37 -2.49
CA PRO A 263 -2.92 -1.17 -1.68
C PRO A 263 -3.13 -2.70 -1.81
N ASP A 264 -4.25 -3.13 -2.37
CA ASP A 264 -4.72 -4.52 -2.22
C ASP A 264 -4.31 -5.47 -3.36
N ILE A 265 -3.94 -4.93 -4.53
CA ILE A 265 -3.59 -5.72 -5.71
C ILE A 265 -2.07 -5.90 -5.77
N ASP A 266 -1.34 -4.79 -5.87
CA ASP A 266 0.11 -4.80 -5.81
C ASP A 266 0.53 -4.81 -4.35
N ILE A 267 1.04 -5.97 -3.91
CA ILE A 267 1.46 -6.20 -2.52
C ILE A 267 2.99 -6.20 -2.41
N PRO A 268 3.55 -5.83 -1.24
CA PRO A 268 4.99 -5.88 -1.02
C PRO A 268 5.55 -7.29 -1.22
N PHE A 269 6.77 -7.39 -1.72
CA PHE A 269 7.56 -8.60 -1.63
C PHE A 269 7.80 -8.93 -0.17
N GLN A 270 7.57 -10.19 0.19
CA GLN A 270 7.73 -10.66 1.55
C GLN A 270 8.83 -11.71 1.64
N VAL A 271 9.61 -11.63 2.72
CA VAL A 271 10.52 -12.69 3.17
C VAL A 271 10.07 -13.06 4.58
N ASN A 272 9.72 -14.32 4.80
CA ASN A 272 9.17 -14.81 6.08
C ASN A 272 7.94 -13.99 6.55
N GLY A 273 7.05 -13.66 5.62
CA GLY A 273 5.84 -12.88 5.88
C GLY A 273 6.07 -11.39 6.20
N GLN A 274 7.31 -10.89 6.11
CA GLN A 274 7.63 -9.48 6.35
C GLN A 274 8.01 -8.76 5.05
N PRO A 275 7.54 -7.52 4.83
CA PRO A 275 7.87 -6.76 3.65
C PRO A 275 9.37 -6.48 3.57
N VAL A 276 9.90 -6.50 2.36
CA VAL A 276 11.31 -6.16 2.09
C VAL A 276 11.44 -4.65 2.03
N VAL A 277 12.01 -4.07 3.08
CA VAL A 277 12.16 -2.62 3.25
C VAL A 277 13.63 -2.28 3.43
N ALA A 278 14.09 -1.21 2.78
CA ALA A 278 15.34 -0.54 3.11
C ALA A 278 15.08 0.91 3.50
N SER A 279 15.50 1.28 4.71
CA SER A 279 15.39 2.64 5.24
C SER A 279 16.74 3.36 5.09
N PHE A 280 16.70 4.64 4.73
CA PHE A 280 17.91 5.45 4.54
C PHE A 280 17.62 6.91 4.92
N GLN A 281 18.66 7.62 5.36
CA GLN A 281 18.58 9.04 5.71
C GLN A 281 18.75 9.91 4.47
N VAL A 282 18.02 11.01 4.45
CA VAL A 282 18.13 12.02 3.40
C VAL A 282 18.22 13.42 3.97
N SER A 283 19.00 14.27 3.29
CA SER A 283 18.97 15.72 3.47
C SER A 283 18.37 16.39 2.24
N TYR A 284 17.67 17.50 2.45
CA TYR A 284 17.00 18.25 1.39
C TYR A 284 17.60 19.66 1.23
N PRO A 285 17.35 20.34 0.10
CA PRO A 285 17.68 21.75 -0.05
C PRO A 285 16.89 22.60 0.96
N PRO A 286 17.41 23.77 1.38
CA PRO A 286 16.65 24.70 2.20
C PRO A 286 15.36 25.13 1.50
N ASP A 287 14.25 25.03 2.21
CA ASP A 287 12.91 25.32 1.68
C ASP A 287 12.00 25.85 2.77
N LEU A 288 10.96 26.59 2.39
CA LEU A 288 9.99 27.14 3.30
C LEU A 288 8.60 27.16 2.66
N TYR A 289 7.64 26.59 3.36
CA TYR A 289 6.23 26.64 3.03
C TYR A 289 5.48 27.36 4.15
N VAL A 290 4.92 28.53 3.82
CA VAL A 290 4.06 29.33 4.68
C VAL A 290 2.81 29.71 3.90
N LEU A 291 1.67 29.63 4.56
CA LEU A 291 0.39 30.09 4.03
C LEU A 291 0.23 31.59 4.29
N ASP A 292 -0.40 32.30 3.35
CA ASP A 292 -0.93 33.63 3.63
C ASP A 292 -1.92 33.55 4.80
N GLN A 293 -1.69 34.29 5.87
CA GLN A 293 -2.47 34.14 7.09
C GLN A 293 -2.40 35.41 7.94
N PRO A 294 -3.44 35.73 8.73
CA PRO A 294 -3.37 36.82 9.68
C PRO A 294 -2.40 36.52 10.83
N ILE A 295 -1.82 37.57 11.41
CA ILE A 295 -1.07 37.48 12.66
C ILE A 295 -2.06 37.63 13.82
N ILE A 296 -2.27 36.56 14.59
CA ILE A 296 -3.20 36.54 15.73
C ILE A 296 -2.38 36.64 17.00
N ASP A 297 -2.66 37.64 17.85
CA ASP A 297 -1.96 37.87 19.12
C ASP A 297 -0.42 37.96 19.00
N GLY A 298 0.07 38.46 17.86
CA GLY A 298 1.51 38.58 17.57
C GLY A 298 2.18 37.25 17.22
N GLU A 299 1.41 36.22 16.85
CA GLU A 299 1.92 34.90 16.47
C GLU A 299 1.33 34.45 15.13
N PHE A 300 2.11 33.68 14.39
CA PHE A 300 1.68 32.93 13.21
C PHE A 300 2.45 31.60 13.12
N GLN A 301 2.06 30.72 12.20
CA GLN A 301 2.76 29.44 12.00
C GLN A 301 3.27 29.28 10.58
N VAL A 302 4.47 28.73 10.46
CA VAL A 302 5.04 28.29 9.18
C VAL A 302 4.80 26.78 9.07
N GLU A 303 4.21 26.35 7.97
CA GLU A 303 3.80 24.96 7.78
C GLU A 303 4.99 24.03 7.81
N ARG A 304 6.02 24.39 7.04
CA ARG A 304 7.21 23.57 6.91
C ARG A 304 8.43 24.40 6.59
N VAL A 305 9.56 24.06 7.20
CA VAL A 305 10.87 24.63 6.92
C VAL A 305 11.89 23.50 6.86
N THR A 306 12.66 23.44 5.78
CA THR A 306 13.84 22.59 5.72
C THR A 306 15.07 23.44 6.00
N SER A 307 15.76 23.16 7.11
CA SER A 307 17.03 23.79 7.47
C SER A 307 18.21 22.86 7.13
N LYS A 308 19.34 23.43 6.74
CA LYS A 308 20.60 22.71 6.55
C LYS A 308 21.50 22.98 7.75
N GLY A 309 21.48 22.07 8.72
CA GLY A 309 21.99 22.30 10.07
C GLY A 309 20.97 23.01 10.98
N PRO A 310 21.28 23.15 12.28
CA PRO A 310 20.56 24.06 13.16
C PRO A 310 20.51 25.47 12.57
N GLY A 311 19.43 26.19 12.81
CA GLY A 311 19.22 27.48 12.19
C GLY A 311 18.14 28.33 12.83
N TRP A 312 17.85 29.45 12.19
CA TRP A 312 16.80 30.37 12.60
C TRP A 312 15.90 30.73 11.44
N LEU A 313 14.58 30.72 11.68
CA LEU A 313 13.62 31.41 10.85
C LEU A 313 13.52 32.85 11.36
N VAL A 314 13.79 33.83 10.51
CA VAL A 314 13.85 35.25 10.90
C VAL A 314 12.85 36.06 10.10
N VAL A 315 12.02 36.84 10.80
CA VAL A 315 10.91 37.61 10.24
C VAL A 315 11.24 39.09 10.23
N TYR A 316 11.01 39.72 9.09
CA TYR A 316 11.27 41.12 8.82
C TYR A 316 9.97 41.82 8.42
N TYR A 317 9.80 43.06 8.85
CA TYR A 317 8.75 43.92 8.30
C TYR A 317 9.09 44.31 6.85
N ASP A 318 8.08 44.72 6.08
CA ASP A 318 8.24 45.22 4.71
C ASP A 318 8.70 46.67 4.68
N ASP A 319 9.87 46.91 4.11
CA ASP A 319 10.42 48.23 3.82
C ASP A 319 10.43 48.47 2.31
N GLY A 320 9.25 48.77 1.76
CA GLY A 320 9.10 49.10 0.34
C GLY A 320 9.31 47.91 -0.59
N GLY A 321 8.77 46.74 -0.22
CA GLY A 321 8.91 45.50 -0.97
C GLY A 321 10.20 44.71 -0.68
N GLN A 322 10.99 45.14 0.31
CA GLN A 322 12.22 44.49 0.74
C GLN A 322 12.19 44.19 2.25
N PRO A 323 12.99 43.22 2.73
CA PRO A 323 13.14 42.99 4.17
C PRO A 323 13.73 44.21 4.88
N GLY A 324 13.00 44.75 5.87
CA GLY A 324 13.40 45.87 6.72
C GLY A 324 14.11 45.43 8.00
N LEU A 325 13.61 45.85 9.16
CA LEU A 325 14.10 45.41 10.48
C LEU A 325 13.47 44.06 10.88
N ILE A 326 14.21 43.31 11.67
CA ILE A 326 13.75 42.05 12.27
C ILE A 326 12.69 42.37 13.32
N ILE A 327 11.57 41.65 13.27
CA ILE A 327 10.45 41.79 14.20
C ILE A 327 10.15 40.50 14.98
N GLY A 328 10.76 39.38 14.60
CA GLY A 328 10.60 38.09 15.28
C GLY A 328 11.51 37.03 14.69
N TYR A 329 11.66 35.92 15.42
CA TYR A 329 12.44 34.77 14.98
C TYR A 329 12.02 33.49 15.73
N ALA A 330 12.37 32.34 15.18
CA ALA A 330 12.19 31.03 15.79
C ALA A 330 13.40 30.13 15.50
N ALA A 331 13.79 29.31 16.48
CA ALA A 331 14.86 28.33 16.31
C ALA A 331 14.39 27.14 15.45
N LEU A 332 15.29 26.60 14.64
CA LEU A 332 15.07 25.45 13.76
C LEU A 332 16.09 24.36 14.09
N LYS A 333 15.63 23.11 14.07
CA LYS A 333 16.50 21.94 14.06
C LYS A 333 17.06 21.71 12.66
N ASP A 334 18.13 20.95 12.58
CA ASP A 334 18.59 20.40 11.30
C ASP A 334 17.50 19.55 10.63
N GLY A 335 17.37 19.68 9.31
CA GLY A 335 16.38 18.98 8.50
C GLY A 335 14.99 19.62 8.53
N VAL A 336 13.95 18.78 8.50
CA VAL A 336 12.55 19.20 8.37
C VAL A 336 11.97 19.63 9.72
N ASN A 337 11.41 20.84 9.76
CA ASN A 337 10.67 21.41 10.88
C ASN A 337 9.24 21.70 10.41
N GLU A 338 8.24 21.20 11.14
CA GLU A 338 6.82 21.37 10.80
C GLU A 338 6.10 22.20 11.86
N HIS A 339 5.08 22.94 11.42
CA HIS A 339 4.22 23.76 12.28
C HIS A 339 5.01 24.70 13.21
N VAL A 340 6.03 25.37 12.66
CA VAL A 340 6.91 26.26 13.42
C VAL A 340 6.12 27.50 13.84
N ALA A 341 5.85 27.64 15.14
CA ALA A 341 5.23 28.82 15.71
C ALA A 341 6.25 29.96 15.81
N VAL A 342 5.87 31.15 15.33
CA VAL A 342 6.75 32.32 15.28
C VAL A 342 6.06 33.50 15.93
N ARG A 343 6.71 34.06 16.96
CA ARG A 343 6.27 35.29 17.62
C ARG A 343 6.94 36.50 17.01
N VAL A 344 6.15 37.53 16.79
CA VAL A 344 6.58 38.81 16.21
C VAL A 344 6.12 39.97 17.08
N LEU A 345 6.85 41.08 16.98
CA LEU A 345 6.42 42.35 17.55
C LEU A 345 5.17 42.84 16.80
N HIS A 346 3.99 42.65 17.41
CA HIS A 346 2.70 42.95 16.78
C HIS A 346 2.60 44.37 16.22
N THR A 347 3.17 45.37 16.90
CA THR A 347 3.14 46.78 16.47
C THR A 347 4.00 47.07 15.23
N ALA A 348 4.83 46.12 14.80
CA ALA A 348 5.71 46.23 13.64
C ALA A 348 5.30 45.30 12.49
N VAL A 349 4.14 44.64 12.59
CA VAL A 349 3.59 43.80 11.52
C VAL A 349 3.18 44.69 10.34
N THR A 350 3.63 44.30 9.15
CA THR A 350 3.26 44.89 7.86
C THR A 350 2.60 43.85 6.97
N ASN A 351 2.01 44.31 5.87
CA ASN A 351 1.55 43.44 4.80
C ASN A 351 2.29 43.76 3.50
N PRO A 352 3.13 42.86 2.96
CA PRO A 352 3.45 41.52 3.47
C PRO A 352 4.45 41.53 4.64
N LEU A 353 4.78 40.35 5.16
CA LEU A 353 6.00 40.10 5.94
C LEU A 353 7.01 39.31 5.10
N HIS A 354 8.29 39.45 5.44
CA HIS A 354 9.39 38.71 4.80
C HIS A 354 10.05 37.75 5.78
N ILE A 355 10.41 36.56 5.31
CA ILE A 355 11.09 35.53 6.08
C ILE A 355 12.42 35.19 5.41
N ARG A 356 13.50 35.09 6.20
CA ARG A 356 14.77 34.50 5.77
C ARG A 356 15.19 33.38 6.70
N LEU A 357 15.88 32.40 6.15
CA LEU A 357 16.56 31.38 6.93
C LEU A 357 17.99 31.85 7.22
N HIS A 358 18.41 31.66 8.47
CA HIS A 358 19.75 31.94 8.95
C HIS A 358 20.38 30.66 9.50
N GLU A 359 21.71 30.56 9.37
CA GLU A 359 22.49 29.51 10.03
C GLU A 359 22.58 29.81 11.52
N ASP A 360 22.57 28.79 12.37
CA ASP A 360 22.91 28.88 13.79
C ASP A 360 24.33 28.34 13.95
N THR A 361 25.31 29.25 14.03
CA THR A 361 26.72 28.85 14.07
C THR A 361 27.23 28.58 15.49
N GLU A 362 26.45 28.95 16.52
CA GLU A 362 26.73 28.71 17.94
C GLU A 362 25.52 28.02 18.64
N PRO A 363 25.15 26.78 18.26
CA PRO A 363 23.91 26.16 18.72
C PRO A 363 23.72 26.16 20.25
N GLY A 364 22.57 26.69 20.67
CA GLY A 364 22.18 26.79 22.08
C GLY A 364 22.34 28.17 22.69
N ASP A 365 22.83 29.15 21.94
CA ASP A 365 22.77 30.57 22.30
C ASP A 365 21.48 31.24 21.79
N ALA A 366 21.47 32.58 21.78
CA ALA A 366 20.35 33.35 21.26
C ALA A 366 20.76 33.98 19.93
N PHE A 367 19.80 34.02 19.00
CA PHE A 367 19.96 34.63 17.68
C PHE A 367 20.76 35.96 17.70
N ASP A 368 21.88 35.98 16.98
CA ASP A 368 22.83 37.11 16.89
C ASP A 368 23.19 37.42 15.43
N PHE A 369 22.36 38.22 14.77
CA PHE A 369 22.62 38.82 13.47
C PHE A 369 22.89 40.33 13.60
N PRO A 370 23.90 40.90 12.90
CA PRO A 370 24.63 40.34 11.76
C PRO A 370 25.97 39.65 12.07
N ARG A 371 26.26 39.34 13.33
CA ARG A 371 27.60 38.92 13.74
C ARG A 371 27.85 37.42 13.58
N VAL A 372 26.94 36.58 14.09
CA VAL A 372 27.13 35.15 14.29
C VAL A 372 26.24 34.32 13.37
N ASP A 373 24.99 34.76 13.16
CA ASP A 373 23.96 33.98 12.45
C ASP A 373 23.63 34.61 11.08
N PRO A 374 24.48 34.42 10.05
CA PRO A 374 24.23 34.97 8.73
C PRO A 374 23.06 34.26 8.02
N PRO A 375 22.43 34.91 7.03
CA PRO A 375 21.49 34.24 6.13
C PRO A 375 22.14 33.04 5.43
N ILE A 376 21.37 31.96 5.24
CA ILE A 376 21.85 30.74 4.59
C ILE A 376 22.33 31.05 3.15
N VAL A 377 23.49 30.50 2.80
CA VAL A 377 24.01 30.44 1.43
C VAL A 377 23.92 29.01 0.92
N TYR A 378 23.10 28.79 -0.10
CA TYR A 378 22.92 27.49 -0.73
C TYR A 378 23.50 27.48 -2.15
N GLN A 379 24.38 26.52 -2.44
CA GLN A 379 25.06 26.39 -3.74
C GLN A 379 25.73 27.70 -4.23
N GLY A 380 26.33 28.45 -3.30
CA GLY A 380 27.00 29.72 -3.59
C GLY A 380 26.05 30.89 -3.88
N ARG A 381 24.75 30.74 -3.64
CA ARG A 381 23.74 31.80 -3.76
C ARG A 381 23.08 32.05 -2.41
N GLN A 382 22.87 33.31 -2.09
CA GLN A 382 22.07 33.67 -0.92
C GLN A 382 20.62 33.25 -1.17
N TRP A 383 20.02 32.57 -0.21
CA TRP A 383 18.61 32.19 -0.28
C TRP A 383 17.73 33.45 -0.24
N LEU A 384 16.76 33.55 -1.16
CA LEU A 384 15.91 34.73 -1.29
C LEU A 384 14.86 34.77 -0.17
N PRO A 385 14.45 35.97 0.30
CA PRO A 385 13.39 36.05 1.28
C PRO A 385 12.07 35.50 0.72
N TYR A 386 11.34 34.80 1.57
CA TYR A 386 9.96 34.38 1.30
C TYR A 386 9.00 35.45 1.83
N SER A 387 7.95 35.79 1.08
CA SER A 387 6.96 36.76 1.54
C SER A 387 5.59 36.12 1.63
N PHE A 388 4.81 36.51 2.64
CA PHE A 388 3.40 36.10 2.76
C PHE A 388 2.53 37.29 3.14
N ASN A 389 1.27 37.25 2.67
CA ASN A 389 0.27 38.27 2.95
C ASN A 389 -0.30 38.06 4.35
N THR A 390 -0.25 39.10 5.18
CA THR A 390 -0.80 39.07 6.56
C THR A 390 -2.27 39.46 6.63
N GLU A 391 -2.87 39.85 5.51
CA GLU A 391 -4.28 40.24 5.40
C GLU A 391 -4.94 39.54 4.19
N PRO A 392 -4.92 38.20 4.10
CA PRO A 392 -5.49 37.47 2.96
C PRO A 392 -7.02 37.49 2.92
N GLY A 393 -7.68 37.94 4.00
CA GLY A 393 -9.06 37.63 4.29
C GLY A 393 -9.25 36.15 4.65
N SER A 394 -10.47 35.77 4.99
CA SER A 394 -10.79 34.36 5.20
C SER A 394 -10.69 33.57 3.88
N TYR A 395 -10.27 32.31 3.91
CA TYR A 395 -10.31 31.37 2.78
C TYR A 395 -10.26 29.90 3.24
N ILE A 396 -10.62 28.97 2.35
CA ILE A 396 -10.64 27.53 2.61
C ILE A 396 -9.95 26.79 1.46
N ILE A 397 -9.20 25.75 1.78
CA ILE A 397 -8.54 24.87 0.80
C ILE A 397 -9.13 23.47 0.98
N THR A 398 -9.62 22.90 -0.11
CA THR A 398 -10.19 21.55 -0.19
C THR A 398 -9.32 20.65 -1.07
N ARG A 399 -9.52 19.34 -0.94
CA ARG A 399 -8.95 18.33 -1.85
C ARG A 399 -9.96 17.22 -2.10
N ASP A 400 -9.88 16.62 -3.28
CA ASP A 400 -10.60 15.40 -3.58
C ASP A 400 -10.13 14.29 -2.66
N GLN A 401 -11.06 13.49 -2.15
CA GLN A 401 -10.78 12.49 -1.13
C GLN A 401 -11.83 11.39 -1.14
N ALA A 402 -11.46 10.19 -0.73
CA ALA A 402 -12.42 9.17 -0.37
C ALA A 402 -12.98 9.50 1.03
N PRO A 403 -14.29 9.35 1.27
CA PRO A 403 -14.84 9.53 2.62
C PRO A 403 -14.31 8.45 3.57
N GLN A 404 -14.08 8.80 4.82
CA GLN A 404 -13.72 7.83 5.86
C GLN A 404 -14.99 7.37 6.59
N GLU A 405 -15.25 6.06 6.60
CA GLU A 405 -16.40 5.50 7.33
C GLU A 405 -16.18 5.54 8.84
N THR A 406 -17.24 5.83 9.57
CA THR A 406 -17.28 5.79 11.03
C THR A 406 -18.16 4.63 11.51
N ALA A 407 -18.02 4.25 12.78
CA ALA A 407 -18.78 3.15 13.39
C ALA A 407 -20.31 3.35 13.34
N ASP A 408 -20.79 4.59 13.21
CA ASP A 408 -22.21 4.96 13.25
C ASP A 408 -22.82 5.19 11.85
N ALA A 409 -22.24 4.59 10.80
CA ALA A 409 -22.67 4.75 9.40
C ALA A 409 -22.66 6.20 8.88
N LYS A 410 -21.91 7.09 9.53
CA LYS A 410 -21.59 8.43 9.03
C LYS A 410 -20.26 8.43 8.30
N GLN A 411 -20.01 9.48 7.52
CA GLN A 411 -18.75 9.69 6.82
C GLN A 411 -18.02 10.90 7.39
N GLN A 412 -16.69 10.84 7.39
CA GLN A 412 -15.82 11.96 7.74
C GLN A 412 -15.16 12.52 6.49
N ILE A 413 -15.18 13.85 6.40
CA ILE A 413 -14.48 14.66 5.42
C ILE A 413 -13.40 15.44 6.14
N ILE A 414 -12.18 15.46 5.58
CA ILE A 414 -11.07 16.23 6.11
C ILE A 414 -10.84 17.43 5.21
N ILE A 415 -11.02 18.63 5.75
CA ILE A 415 -10.65 19.87 5.07
C ILE A 415 -9.19 20.20 5.45
N PRO A 416 -8.26 20.22 4.46
CA PRO A 416 -6.85 20.46 4.73
C PRO A 416 -6.59 21.74 5.52
N TYR A 417 -7.17 22.87 5.07
CA TYR A 417 -6.95 24.17 5.68
C TYR A 417 -8.18 25.06 5.62
N ALA A 418 -8.40 25.84 6.68
CA ALA A 418 -9.24 27.02 6.66
C ALA A 418 -8.58 28.15 7.44
N ILE A 419 -8.50 29.34 6.84
CA ILE A 419 -8.03 30.56 7.46
C ILE A 419 -9.25 31.45 7.65
N VAL A 420 -9.54 31.85 8.89
CA VAL A 420 -10.69 32.71 9.21
C VAL A 420 -10.27 33.86 10.10
N GLU A 421 -10.86 35.04 9.93
CA GLU A 421 -10.45 36.25 10.68
C GLU A 421 -11.08 36.35 12.08
N GLN A 422 -12.08 35.50 12.35
CA GLN A 422 -12.82 35.44 13.61
C GLN A 422 -13.30 34.00 13.85
N PRO A 423 -13.77 33.64 15.06
CA PRO A 423 -14.49 32.39 15.27
C PRO A 423 -15.59 32.20 14.20
N SER A 424 -15.61 31.02 13.61
CA SER A 424 -16.38 30.73 12.40
C SER A 424 -16.77 29.25 12.36
N TRP A 425 -17.49 28.87 11.31
CA TRP A 425 -17.84 27.49 10.99
C TRP A 425 -17.42 27.15 9.57
N VAL A 426 -17.09 25.88 9.34
CA VAL A 426 -17.14 25.27 8.01
C VAL A 426 -18.37 24.37 7.93
N ALA A 427 -19.14 24.50 6.88
CA ALA A 427 -20.24 23.60 6.55
C ALA A 427 -19.93 22.85 5.25
N ILE A 428 -20.20 21.55 5.22
CA ILE A 428 -20.14 20.73 4.02
C ILE A 428 -21.54 20.65 3.43
N HIS A 429 -21.65 21.00 2.16
CA HIS A 429 -22.89 21.00 1.41
C HIS A 429 -22.88 19.95 0.30
N ALA A 430 -24.03 19.33 0.06
CA ALA A 430 -24.31 18.66 -1.20
C ALA A 430 -24.25 19.66 -2.37
N ASN A 431 -23.98 19.16 -3.57
CA ASN A 431 -23.94 19.98 -4.77
C ASN A 431 -25.33 20.15 -5.38
N ALA A 432 -25.80 21.40 -5.41
CA ALA A 432 -27.00 21.81 -6.13
C ALA A 432 -26.59 22.57 -7.40
N ASN A 433 -26.48 21.86 -8.53
CA ASN A 433 -26.18 22.44 -9.85
C ASN A 433 -24.91 23.31 -9.88
N GLY A 434 -23.83 22.89 -9.22
CA GLY A 434 -22.56 23.62 -9.17
C GLY A 434 -22.49 24.68 -8.06
N THR A 435 -23.48 24.75 -7.17
CA THR A 435 -23.51 25.63 -6.01
C THR A 435 -23.79 24.86 -4.72
N PRO A 436 -23.43 25.40 -3.53
CA PRO A 436 -23.79 24.78 -2.26
C PRO A 436 -25.30 24.57 -2.11
N GLY A 437 -25.71 23.34 -1.84
CA GLY A 437 -27.09 22.90 -1.60
C GLY A 437 -27.39 22.67 -0.12
N GLU A 438 -27.97 21.51 0.21
CA GLU A 438 -28.25 21.09 1.60
C GLU A 438 -26.96 20.92 2.42
N ILE A 439 -27.00 21.27 3.71
CA ILE A 439 -25.89 21.07 4.65
C ILE A 439 -25.90 19.63 5.14
N LEU A 440 -24.78 18.94 4.96
CA LEU A 440 -24.57 17.56 5.39
C LEU A 440 -23.89 17.45 6.75
N GLY A 441 -23.09 18.45 7.11
CA GLY A 441 -22.31 18.48 8.34
C GLY A 441 -21.61 19.82 8.56
N VAL A 442 -21.22 20.10 9.80
CA VAL A 442 -20.54 21.34 10.19
C VAL A 442 -19.43 21.08 11.21
N ALA A 443 -18.40 21.93 11.23
CA ALA A 443 -17.37 21.93 12.25
C ALA A 443 -16.97 23.36 12.65
N PRO A 444 -16.68 23.62 13.94
CA PRO A 444 -16.26 24.94 14.40
C PRO A 444 -14.82 25.23 13.99
N LEU A 445 -14.52 26.51 13.75
CA LEU A 445 -13.21 27.04 13.40
C LEU A 445 -12.80 28.13 14.38
N ARG A 446 -11.52 28.11 14.80
CA ARG A 446 -10.92 29.23 15.54
C ARG A 446 -10.41 30.31 14.58
N ALA A 447 -10.30 31.54 15.07
CA ALA A 447 -9.61 32.60 14.34
C ALA A 447 -8.15 32.19 13.98
N GLY A 448 -7.69 32.64 12.83
CA GLY A 448 -6.42 32.25 12.23
C GLY A 448 -6.50 30.96 11.44
N LEU A 449 -5.38 30.23 11.42
CA LEU A 449 -5.20 28.99 10.67
C LEU A 449 -5.79 27.78 11.39
N ASN A 450 -6.59 27.00 10.68
CA ASN A 450 -7.14 25.71 11.08
C ASN A 450 -6.63 24.64 10.10
N ARG A 451 -6.23 23.48 10.60
CA ARG A 451 -5.70 22.36 9.82
C ARG A 451 -6.50 21.10 10.05
N GLU A 452 -6.51 20.20 9.06
CA GLU A 452 -7.07 18.85 9.17
C GLU A 452 -8.46 18.84 9.83
N ILE A 453 -9.32 19.76 9.40
CA ILE A 453 -10.62 19.97 10.02
C ILE A 453 -11.50 18.79 9.64
N VAL A 454 -11.81 17.95 10.62
CA VAL A 454 -12.70 16.81 10.46
C VAL A 454 -14.14 17.32 10.53
N VAL A 455 -14.90 17.06 9.47
CA VAL A 455 -16.34 17.31 9.41
C VAL A 455 -17.06 15.98 9.24
N GLU A 456 -17.88 15.63 10.21
CA GLU A 456 -18.76 14.49 10.13
C GLU A 456 -20.01 14.86 9.31
N ILE A 457 -20.34 14.06 8.29
CA ILE A 457 -21.43 14.32 7.37
C ILE A 457 -22.46 13.19 7.34
N ASP A 458 -23.70 13.52 7.02
CA ASP A 458 -24.72 12.56 6.61
C ASP A 458 -24.48 12.10 5.17
N PRO A 459 -24.13 10.81 4.93
CA PRO A 459 -23.87 10.31 3.58
C PRO A 459 -25.15 10.11 2.75
N ALA A 460 -26.34 10.04 3.37
CA ALA A 460 -27.58 9.73 2.66
C ALA A 460 -27.97 10.82 1.65
N ALA A 461 -27.61 12.06 1.92
CA ALA A 461 -27.84 13.22 1.05
C ALA A 461 -26.56 13.67 0.30
N ALA A 462 -25.46 12.93 0.41
CA ALA A 462 -24.20 13.28 -0.23
C ALA A 462 -24.27 13.13 -1.76
N THR A 463 -23.54 13.99 -2.46
CA THR A 463 -23.38 13.96 -3.92
C THR A 463 -21.91 13.78 -4.27
N GLU A 464 -21.60 13.32 -5.49
CA GLU A 464 -20.21 13.11 -5.95
C GLU A 464 -19.33 14.35 -5.75
N THR A 465 -19.83 15.54 -6.11
CA THR A 465 -19.19 16.81 -5.76
C THR A 465 -19.82 17.36 -4.49
N LEU A 466 -19.02 17.83 -3.55
CA LEU A 466 -19.45 18.57 -2.37
C LEU A 466 -18.86 19.98 -2.37
N HIS A 467 -19.40 20.86 -1.52
CA HIS A 467 -18.86 22.21 -1.31
C HIS A 467 -18.58 22.44 0.17
N ALA A 468 -17.37 22.87 0.52
CA ALA A 468 -17.06 23.38 1.84
C ALA A 468 -17.25 24.90 1.85
N ALA A 469 -18.14 25.42 2.69
CA ALA A 469 -18.49 26.84 2.77
C ALA A 469 -18.23 27.38 4.18
N LEU A 470 -17.74 28.63 4.27
CA LEU A 470 -17.45 29.28 5.54
C LEU A 470 -18.63 30.13 6.01
N TYR A 471 -18.90 30.10 7.32
CA TYR A 471 -19.93 30.88 8.00
C TYR A 471 -19.36 31.61 9.21
N THR A 472 -19.89 32.78 9.53
CA THR A 472 -19.58 33.46 10.78
C THR A 472 -20.23 32.73 11.95
N ASP A 473 -19.57 32.66 13.11
CA ASP A 473 -20.19 32.28 14.39
C ASP A 473 -20.75 33.54 15.06
N ASN A 474 -21.89 34.01 14.57
CA ASN A 474 -22.56 35.19 15.06
C ASN A 474 -23.81 34.74 15.83
N GLY A 475 -23.83 34.86 17.16
CA GLY A 475 -24.96 34.38 17.95
C GLY A 475 -24.51 33.80 19.29
N GLU A 476 -25.05 32.64 19.65
CA GLU A 476 -24.55 31.86 20.78
C GLU A 476 -23.22 31.20 20.38
N THR A 477 -22.13 31.59 21.05
CA THR A 477 -20.79 31.11 20.74
C THR A 477 -20.71 29.59 20.72
N GLY A 478 -20.24 29.03 19.61
CA GLY A 478 -20.09 27.58 19.45
C GLY A 478 -21.40 26.84 19.17
N VAL A 479 -22.46 27.54 18.77
CA VAL A 479 -23.70 26.95 18.24
C VAL A 479 -23.87 27.34 16.78
N PHE A 480 -24.06 26.35 15.90
CA PHE A 480 -24.34 26.62 14.48
C PHE A 480 -25.83 26.88 14.26
N GLU A 481 -26.17 28.05 13.71
CA GLU A 481 -27.54 28.59 13.74
C GLU A 481 -28.13 28.90 12.36
N PHE A 482 -27.40 28.64 11.27
CA PHE A 482 -27.90 28.85 9.92
C PHE A 482 -28.93 27.76 9.52
N PRO A 483 -30.01 28.08 8.77
CA PRO A 483 -30.34 29.37 8.14
C PRO A 483 -31.25 30.29 8.98
N ASN A 484 -31.65 29.88 10.18
CA ASN A 484 -32.74 30.52 10.93
C ASN A 484 -32.28 31.41 12.10
N GLY A 485 -30.97 31.49 12.35
CA GLY A 485 -30.36 32.30 13.41
C GLY A 485 -29.37 33.33 12.87
N ALA A 486 -28.38 33.70 13.69
CA ALA A 486 -27.54 34.86 13.43
C ALA A 486 -26.28 34.53 12.60
N ASP A 487 -25.88 33.26 12.53
CA ASP A 487 -24.85 32.78 11.61
C ASP A 487 -25.19 33.06 10.15
N SER A 488 -24.20 33.52 9.41
CA SER A 488 -24.35 33.91 8.00
C SER A 488 -23.14 33.46 7.18
N PRO A 489 -23.32 33.11 5.88
CA PRO A 489 -22.21 32.75 5.02
C PRO A 489 -21.19 33.90 4.94
N ILE A 490 -19.90 33.59 5.07
CA ILE A 490 -18.82 34.54 4.81
C ILE A 490 -18.79 34.81 3.31
N GLN A 491 -18.79 36.08 2.91
CA GLN A 491 -18.84 36.46 1.51
C GLN A 491 -17.63 37.30 1.09
N ARG A 492 -17.10 37.01 -0.10
CA ARG A 492 -16.10 37.84 -0.78
C ARG A 492 -16.70 38.32 -2.10
N ASN A 493 -16.74 39.63 -2.33
CA ASN A 493 -17.35 40.22 -3.54
C ASN A 493 -18.81 39.74 -3.79
N ARG A 494 -19.62 39.66 -2.72
CA ARG A 494 -21.02 39.16 -2.72
C ARG A 494 -21.19 37.70 -3.16
N ARG A 495 -20.14 36.89 -3.12
CA ARG A 495 -20.19 35.44 -3.32
C ARG A 495 -19.83 34.74 -2.02
N VAL A 496 -20.57 33.69 -1.67
CA VAL A 496 -20.24 32.81 -0.56
C VAL A 496 -18.84 32.25 -0.77
N LEU A 497 -18.01 32.35 0.24
CA LEU A 497 -16.70 31.75 0.24
C LEU A 497 -16.88 30.24 0.41
N SER A 498 -16.76 29.54 -0.70
CA SER A 498 -16.85 28.09 -0.76
C SER A 498 -15.83 27.52 -1.74
N ALA A 499 -15.40 26.29 -1.49
CA ALA A 499 -14.54 25.53 -2.38
C ALA A 499 -15.15 24.14 -2.64
N PRO A 500 -15.30 23.72 -3.90
CA PRO A 500 -15.78 22.39 -4.24
C PRO A 500 -14.68 21.34 -4.06
N PHE A 501 -15.09 20.08 -3.93
CA PHE A 501 -14.20 18.90 -4.02
C PHE A 501 -15.02 17.65 -4.39
N VAL A 502 -14.34 16.64 -4.91
CA VAL A 502 -14.94 15.37 -5.34
C VAL A 502 -14.74 14.29 -4.27
N LEU A 503 -15.81 13.54 -4.01
CA LEU A 503 -15.75 12.28 -3.27
C LEU A 503 -15.27 11.16 -4.19
N LEU A 504 -14.06 10.67 -3.93
CA LEU A 504 -13.51 9.52 -4.64
C LEU A 504 -14.26 8.26 -4.22
N ASN A 505 -14.48 7.35 -5.18
CA ASN A 505 -15.21 6.09 -5.00
C ASN A 505 -16.67 6.26 -4.53
N PHE A 506 -17.29 7.41 -4.83
CA PHE A 506 -18.69 7.66 -4.55
C PHE A 506 -19.57 6.61 -5.23
N SER A 507 -20.39 5.91 -4.45
CA SER A 507 -21.47 5.06 -4.93
C SER A 507 -22.77 5.77 -4.66
N GLU A 508 -23.56 6.03 -5.70
CA GLU A 508 -24.84 6.70 -5.55
C GLU A 508 -25.73 5.90 -4.59
N PRO A 509 -26.30 6.51 -3.54
CA PRO A 509 -27.16 5.78 -2.62
C PRO A 509 -28.33 5.17 -3.38
N PRO A 510 -28.76 3.95 -3.02
CA PRO A 510 -29.90 3.32 -3.67
C PRO A 510 -31.12 4.23 -3.54
N PRO A 511 -31.97 4.34 -4.59
CA PRO A 511 -33.15 5.18 -4.54
C PRO A 511 -34.04 4.77 -3.36
N PRO A 512 -34.74 5.71 -2.70
CA PRO A 512 -35.62 5.39 -1.59
C PRO A 512 -36.68 4.38 -2.06
N THR A 513 -36.84 3.30 -1.29
CA THR A 513 -37.94 2.36 -1.48
C THR A 513 -39.23 3.06 -1.04
N ASP A 514 -40.15 3.31 -1.99
CA ASP A 514 -41.50 3.74 -1.67
C ASP A 514 -42.17 2.66 -0.77
N GLU A 515 -42.33 2.95 0.51
CA GLU A 515 -43.24 2.24 1.43
C GLU A 515 -44.53 3.03 1.68
#